data_AF-A0A916VL50-F1
#
_entry.id   AF-A0A916VL50-F1
#
_cell.length_a   1.000
_cell.length_b   1.000
_cell.length_c   1.000
_cell.angle_alpha   90.00
_cell.angle_beta   90.00
_cell.angle_gamma   90.00
#
_symmetry.space_group_name_H-M   'P 1'
#
loop_
_entity.id
_entity.type
_entity.pdbx_description
1 polymer ?
#
loop_
_entity_poly.entity_id
_entity_poly.type
_entity_poly.pdbx_seq_one_letter_code
_entity_poly.pdbx_strand_id
1 'polypeptide(L)'
;MSNKELIIRMKISCQQQSLITAFLFTLVSITYCNLLVSEAKSKTPKLLSQNEYPQDFAEAYQASCKINAVTKGLSTEQAEILCDCTLNQFQSKYTLEKFRKLMNKAANEETPEELIEIGEICAEELIN
;
A
#
# COMPACT_ATOMS: atom_id res chain seq x y z
N MET A 1 19.59 3.60 41.84
CA MET A 1 19.93 3.70 40.41
C MET A 1 20.14 2.29 39.88
N SER A 2 19.41 1.70 38.93
CA SER A 2 18.01 1.82 38.47
C SER A 2 17.67 0.45 37.85
N ASN A 3 16.61 -0.22 38.31
CA ASN A 3 16.29 -1.64 38.09
C ASN A 3 15.67 -1.97 36.70
N LYS A 4 15.94 -1.16 35.67
CA LYS A 4 15.21 -1.21 34.37
C LYS A 4 16.06 -1.66 33.16
N GLU A 5 17.38 -1.61 33.24
CA GLU A 5 18.27 -1.92 32.11
C GLU A 5 18.54 -3.44 31.94
N LEU A 6 18.27 -4.26 32.96
CA LEU A 6 18.55 -5.72 32.93
C LEU A 6 17.39 -6.54 32.32
N ILE A 7 16.18 -5.97 32.24
CA ILE A 7 14.98 -6.61 31.68
C ILE A 7 14.98 -6.53 30.13
N ILE A 8 15.72 -5.58 29.56
CA ILE A 8 15.70 -5.26 28.12
C ILE A 8 16.61 -6.20 27.29
N ARG A 9 17.57 -6.90 27.91
CA ARG A 9 18.55 -7.74 27.16
C ARG A 9 18.29 -9.25 27.19
N MET A 10 17.23 -9.74 27.83
CA MET A 10 17.10 -11.17 28.13
C MET A 10 15.79 -11.85 27.72
N LYS A 11 14.88 -11.19 26.99
CA LYS A 11 13.54 -11.75 26.74
C LYS A 11 13.23 -12.24 25.33
N ILE A 12 14.04 -11.94 24.31
CA ILE A 12 13.61 -12.21 22.91
C ILE A 12 14.76 -12.68 22.01
N SER A 13 15.76 -13.37 22.59
CA SER A 13 16.72 -14.16 21.82
C SER A 13 16.48 -15.64 22.11
N CYS A 14 15.64 -16.19 21.24
CA CYS A 14 15.13 -17.54 21.19
C CYS A 14 16.24 -18.58 20.94
N GLN A 15 17.17 -18.77 21.87
CA GLN A 15 18.19 -19.83 21.78
C GLN A 15 18.74 -20.23 23.15
N GLN A 16 18.02 -21.10 23.85
CA GLN A 16 18.69 -22.21 24.54
C GLN A 16 17.69 -23.36 24.75
N GLN A 17 17.32 -23.99 23.63
CA GLN A 17 16.51 -25.20 23.66
C GLN A 17 17.44 -26.40 23.52
N SER A 18 17.55 -27.09 24.65
CA SER A 18 18.27 -28.32 25.00
C SER A 18 18.80 -29.19 23.87
N LEU A 19 20.12 -29.40 23.91
CA LEU A 19 20.74 -30.64 23.45
C LEU A 19 20.33 -31.79 24.39
N ILE A 20 20.38 -33.01 23.85
CA ILE A 20 20.14 -34.32 24.48
C ILE A 20 18.71 -34.87 24.26
N THR A 21 18.52 -35.36 23.05
CA THR A 21 18.01 -36.72 22.75
C THR A 21 17.56 -37.55 23.97
N ALA A 22 16.25 -37.64 24.17
CA ALA A 22 15.59 -38.83 24.68
C ALA A 22 14.53 -39.22 23.64
N PHE A 23 14.95 -40.05 22.68
CA PHE A 23 14.39 -41.39 22.50
C PHE A 23 12.85 -41.40 22.41
N LEU A 24 12.40 -41.55 21.15
CA LEU A 24 11.25 -42.37 20.76
C LEU A 24 10.01 -42.24 21.65
N PHE A 25 9.01 -41.47 21.25
CA PHE A 25 7.62 -41.90 21.24
C PHE A 25 6.77 -40.81 20.58
N THR A 26 5.85 -41.25 19.73
CA THR A 26 4.75 -40.50 19.11
C THR A 26 5.09 -39.51 17.99
N LEU A 27 5.65 -39.99 16.88
CA LEU A 27 4.89 -40.02 15.61
C LEU A 27 3.40 -40.31 15.86
N VAL A 28 2.52 -39.56 15.17
CA VAL A 28 1.04 -39.57 15.26
C VAL A 28 0.51 -38.45 16.19
N SER A 29 0.01 -37.35 15.59
CA SER A 29 -1.18 -36.56 16.04
C SER A 29 -1.19 -35.06 15.66
N ILE A 30 -0.40 -34.57 14.70
CA ILE A 30 -0.65 -33.23 14.12
C ILE A 30 -0.69 -33.29 12.58
N THR A 31 -1.26 -34.38 12.08
CA THR A 31 -1.99 -34.37 10.81
C THR A 31 -3.45 -34.34 11.25
N TYR A 32 -4.06 -33.17 11.40
CA TYR A 32 -5.50 -32.92 11.25
C TYR A 32 -5.81 -31.48 11.70
N CYS A 33 -6.46 -30.76 10.79
CA CYS A 33 -7.12 -29.46 10.97
C CYS A 33 -6.16 -28.28 11.20
N ASN A 34 -6.05 -27.31 10.30
CA ASN A 34 -7.14 -26.54 9.70
C ASN A 34 -6.69 -26.01 8.34
N LEU A 35 -7.42 -26.33 7.29
CA LEU A 35 -8.53 -25.53 6.74
C LEU A 35 -8.00 -24.44 5.80
N LEU A 36 -8.12 -24.78 4.52
CA LEU A 36 -8.03 -23.90 3.36
C LEU A 36 -8.90 -22.65 3.61
N VAL A 37 -8.26 -21.50 3.79
CA VAL A 37 -8.90 -20.21 3.49
C VAL A 37 -8.52 -19.89 2.05
N SER A 38 -9.39 -20.30 1.13
CA SER A 38 -9.40 -19.78 -0.23
C SER A 38 -9.98 -18.37 -0.16
N GLU A 39 -9.13 -17.35 -0.03
CA GLU A 39 -9.52 -16.02 -0.47
C GLU A 39 -9.37 -15.96 -2.00
N ALA A 40 -10.44 -16.36 -2.69
CA ALA A 40 -10.66 -15.84 -4.03
C ALA A 40 -11.02 -14.36 -3.89
N LYS A 41 -10.00 -13.48 -3.78
CA LYS A 41 -10.19 -12.07 -4.12
C LYS A 41 -10.63 -12.04 -5.57
N SER A 42 -11.93 -11.85 -5.77
CA SER A 42 -12.54 -11.53 -7.06
C SER A 42 -11.76 -10.36 -7.64
N LYS A 43 -10.95 -10.65 -8.67
CA LYS A 43 -10.28 -9.60 -9.42
C LYS A 43 -11.37 -8.89 -10.22
N THR A 44 -11.83 -7.75 -9.68
CA THR A 44 -12.39 -6.68 -10.51
C THR A 44 -11.49 -6.52 -11.73
N PRO A 45 -12.03 -6.46 -12.96
CA PRO A 45 -11.22 -6.33 -14.16
C PRO A 45 -10.31 -5.11 -14.01
N LYS A 46 -9.00 -5.33 -13.82
CA LYS A 46 -8.01 -4.27 -13.84
C LYS A 46 -8.10 -3.70 -15.25
N LEU A 47 -8.68 -2.51 -15.39
CA LEU A 47 -8.64 -1.77 -16.64
C LEU A 47 -7.15 -1.68 -17.01
N LEU A 48 -6.71 -2.44 -18.00
CA LEU A 48 -5.31 -2.49 -18.40
C LEU A 48 -4.97 -1.08 -18.89
N SER A 49 -4.31 -0.30 -18.04
CA SER A 49 -3.78 0.99 -18.42
C SER A 49 -2.86 0.78 -19.61
N GLN A 50 -3.09 1.53 -20.70
CA GLN A 50 -2.21 1.55 -21.84
C GLN A 50 -0.83 2.15 -21.52
N ASN A 51 -0.69 2.85 -20.38
CA ASN A 51 0.53 3.51 -19.92
C ASN A 51 0.86 3.09 -18.48
N GLU A 52 0.99 1.78 -18.20
CA GLU A 52 1.32 1.33 -16.84
C GLU A 52 2.65 1.96 -16.39
N TYR A 53 2.61 2.69 -15.27
CA TYR A 53 3.79 3.37 -14.74
C TYR A 53 4.70 2.36 -14.01
N PRO A 54 6.02 2.61 -13.95
CA PRO A 54 6.92 1.82 -13.12
C PRO A 54 6.40 1.72 -11.69
N GLN A 55 6.50 0.52 -11.11
CA GLN A 55 5.89 0.21 -9.81
C GLN A 55 6.40 1.14 -8.70
N ASP A 56 7.71 1.39 -8.66
CA ASP A 56 8.36 2.31 -7.72
C ASP A 56 7.79 3.73 -7.81
N PHE A 57 7.52 4.19 -9.03
CA PHE A 57 6.88 5.49 -9.25
C PHE A 57 5.42 5.51 -8.78
N ALA A 58 4.65 4.47 -9.10
CA ALA A 58 3.25 4.37 -8.70
C ALA A 58 3.09 4.34 -7.18
N GLU A 59 3.94 3.57 -6.49
CA GLU A 59 3.98 3.49 -5.02
C GLU A 59 4.36 4.83 -4.39
N ALA A 60 5.38 5.50 -4.92
CA ALA A 60 5.79 6.82 -4.44
C ALA A 60 4.70 7.88 -4.65
N TYR A 61 4.02 7.87 -5.81
CA TYR A 61 2.87 8.73 -6.08
C TYR A 61 1.75 8.49 -5.08
N GLN A 62 1.34 7.23 -4.88
CA GLN A 62 0.28 6.87 -3.95
C GLN A 62 0.61 7.31 -2.53
N ALA A 63 1.83 7.04 -2.05
CA ALA A 63 2.26 7.46 -0.72
C ALA A 63 2.18 8.98 -0.54
N SER A 64 2.73 9.74 -1.50
CA SER A 64 2.71 11.20 -1.44
C SER A 64 1.29 11.75 -1.53
N CYS A 65 0.46 11.21 -2.41
CA CYS A 65 -0.92 11.63 -2.58
C CYS A 65 -1.72 11.40 -1.29
N LYS A 66 -1.65 10.19 -0.72
CA LYS A 66 -2.41 9.83 0.50
C LYS A 66 -2.02 10.74 1.67
N ILE A 67 -0.72 11.00 1.87
CA ILE A 67 -0.23 11.93 2.92
C ILE A 67 -0.81 13.34 2.70
N ASN A 68 -0.75 13.85 1.47
CA ASN A 68 -1.24 15.19 1.15
C ASN A 68 -2.77 15.30 1.31
N ALA A 69 -3.51 14.29 0.89
CA ALA A 69 -4.97 14.23 1.00
C ALA A 69 -5.41 14.22 2.47
N VAL A 70 -4.80 13.38 3.31
CA VAL A 70 -5.07 13.35 4.76
C VAL A 70 -4.71 14.68 5.41
N THR A 71 -3.57 15.27 5.05
CA THR A 71 -3.17 16.60 5.55
C THR A 71 -4.18 17.69 5.20
N LYS A 72 -4.87 17.53 4.07
CA LYS A 72 -5.95 18.43 3.62
C LYS A 72 -7.33 18.11 4.22
N GLY A 73 -7.42 17.12 5.11
CA GLY A 73 -8.63 16.83 5.90
C GLY A 73 -9.45 15.64 5.43
N LEU A 74 -8.97 14.86 4.44
CA LEU A 74 -9.65 13.62 4.06
C LEU A 74 -9.37 12.52 5.11
N SER A 75 -10.33 11.61 5.28
CA SER A 75 -10.08 10.37 6.02
C SER A 75 -9.04 9.53 5.27
N THR A 76 -8.42 8.56 5.95
CA THR A 76 -7.47 7.64 5.31
C THR A 76 -8.13 6.83 4.19
N GLU A 77 -9.38 6.43 4.38
CA GLU A 77 -10.17 5.71 3.37
C GLU A 77 -10.49 6.60 2.15
N GLN A 78 -10.93 7.84 2.38
CA GLN A 78 -11.16 8.80 1.29
C GLN A 78 -9.88 9.15 0.53
N ALA A 79 -8.76 9.29 1.25
CA ALA A 79 -7.46 9.51 0.64
C ALA A 79 -7.03 8.31 -0.21
N GLU A 80 -7.32 7.08 0.22
CA GLU A 80 -7.08 5.88 -0.57
C GLU A 80 -7.90 5.86 -1.86
N ILE A 81 -9.22 6.06 -1.76
CA ILE A 81 -10.12 6.12 -2.92
C ILE A 81 -9.66 7.17 -3.92
N LEU A 82 -9.45 8.42 -3.46
CA LEU A 82 -9.04 9.53 -4.31
C LEU A 82 -7.69 9.25 -5.01
N CYS A 83 -6.70 8.77 -4.25
CA CYS A 83 -5.36 8.58 -4.79
C CYS A 83 -5.25 7.40 -5.75
N ASP A 84 -6.03 6.35 -5.52
CA ASP A 84 -6.11 5.22 -6.44
C ASP A 84 -6.84 5.62 -7.72
N CYS A 85 -7.95 6.35 -7.62
CA CYS A 85 -8.63 6.91 -8.79
C CYS A 85 -7.69 7.78 -9.62
N THR A 86 -7.04 8.77 -9.00
CA THR A 86 -6.18 9.70 -9.75
C THR A 86 -5.03 9.00 -10.45
N LEU A 87 -4.36 8.04 -9.78
CA LEU A 87 -3.31 7.24 -10.40
C LEU A 87 -3.83 6.48 -11.63
N ASN A 88 -4.99 5.82 -11.50
CA ASN A 88 -5.59 5.07 -12.59
C ASN A 88 -5.99 5.98 -13.76
N GLN A 89 -6.57 7.15 -13.49
CA GLN A 89 -6.91 8.14 -14.50
C GLN A 89 -5.67 8.61 -15.25
N PHE A 90 -4.61 9.02 -14.54
CA PHE A 90 -3.35 9.44 -15.16
C PHE A 90 -2.73 8.33 -16.01
N GLN A 91 -2.67 7.10 -15.49
CA GLN A 91 -2.16 5.94 -16.22
C GLN A 91 -3.01 5.61 -17.46
N SER A 92 -4.33 5.84 -17.42
CA SER A 92 -5.21 5.58 -18.57
C SER A 92 -5.06 6.64 -19.67
N LYS A 93 -4.84 7.91 -19.30
CA LYS A 93 -4.86 9.05 -20.23
C LYS A 93 -3.48 9.49 -20.71
N TYR A 94 -2.44 9.34 -19.89
CA TYR A 94 -1.13 9.94 -20.15
C TYR A 94 0.03 8.99 -19.92
N THR A 95 1.05 9.10 -20.77
CA THR A 95 2.36 8.53 -20.48
C THR A 95 2.97 9.19 -19.24
N LEU A 96 3.88 8.48 -18.58
CA LEU A 96 4.60 9.02 -17.43
C LEU A 96 5.37 10.30 -17.74
N GLU A 97 5.91 10.42 -18.97
CA GLU A 97 6.59 11.64 -19.42
C GLU A 97 5.63 12.84 -19.49
N LYS A 98 4.43 12.64 -20.07
CA LYS A 98 3.41 13.69 -20.13
C LYS A 98 2.93 14.06 -18.72
N PHE A 99 2.68 13.08 -17.85
CA PHE A 99 2.35 13.34 -16.45
C PHE A 99 3.40 14.22 -15.76
N ARG A 100 4.69 13.88 -15.88
CA ARG A 100 5.79 14.68 -15.30
C ARG A 100 5.81 16.10 -15.85
N LYS A 101 5.57 16.29 -17.15
CA LYS A 101 5.47 17.62 -17.75
C LYS A 101 4.30 18.43 -17.17
N LEU A 102 3.13 17.81 -16.97
CA LEU A 102 1.98 18.45 -16.34
C LEU A 102 2.28 18.87 -14.90
N MET A 103 2.87 17.97 -14.09
CA MET A 103 3.24 18.27 -12.71
C MET A 103 4.30 19.39 -12.62
N ASN A 104 5.29 19.37 -13.50
CA ASN A 104 6.30 20.43 -13.56
C ASN A 104 5.67 21.78 -13.95
N LYS A 105 4.69 21.80 -14.86
CA LYS A 105 3.97 23.02 -15.19
C LYS A 105 3.18 23.55 -13.99
N ALA A 106 2.45 22.68 -13.30
CA ALA A 106 1.69 23.05 -12.10
C ALA A 106 2.56 23.61 -10.95
N ALA A 107 3.83 23.20 -10.87
CA ALA A 107 4.75 23.69 -9.84
C ALA A 107 5.30 25.11 -10.12
N ASN A 108 5.33 25.53 -11.39
CA ASN A 108 5.98 26.78 -11.81
C ASN A 108 4.98 27.82 -12.36
N GLU A 109 3.81 27.37 -12.78
CA GLU A 109 2.78 28.18 -13.44
C GLU A 109 1.40 27.86 -12.83
N GLU A 110 0.33 28.11 -13.57
CA GLU A 110 -1.02 27.67 -13.22
C GLU A 110 -1.17 26.14 -13.36
N THR A 111 -2.01 25.56 -12.50
CA THR A 111 -2.37 24.15 -12.56
C THR A 111 -3.01 23.84 -13.94
N PRO A 112 -2.45 22.90 -14.73
CA PRO A 112 -3.04 22.52 -16.01
C PRO A 112 -4.46 22.00 -15.84
N GLU A 113 -5.35 22.35 -16.77
CA GLU A 113 -6.74 21.90 -16.81
C GLU A 113 -6.84 20.37 -16.78
N GLU A 114 -5.88 19.67 -17.41
CA GLU A 114 -5.80 18.21 -17.38
C GLU A 114 -5.66 17.62 -15.97
N LEU A 115 -4.97 18.32 -15.06
CA LEU A 115 -4.83 17.88 -13.66
C LEU A 115 -6.10 18.20 -12.86
N ILE A 116 -6.75 19.32 -13.16
CA ILE A 116 -8.00 19.74 -12.52
C ILE A 116 -9.11 18.75 -12.88
N GLU A 117 -9.29 18.44 -14.18
CA GLU A 117 -10.30 17.50 -14.67
C GLU A 117 -10.19 16.14 -13.97
N ILE A 118 -8.97 15.58 -13.87
CA ILE A 118 -8.75 14.30 -13.19
C ILE A 118 -9.04 14.41 -11.69
N GLY A 119 -8.68 15.53 -11.07
CA GLY A 119 -8.99 15.79 -9.66
C GLY A 119 -10.49 15.85 -9.40
N GLU A 120 -11.25 16.51 -10.27
CA GLU A 120 -12.72 16.64 -10.18
C GLU A 120 -13.40 15.28 -10.37
N ILE A 121 -13.04 14.54 -11.43
CA ILE A 121 -13.56 13.18 -11.69
C ILE A 121 -13.36 12.28 -10.45
N CYS A 122 -12.17 12.32 -9.85
CA CYS A 122 -11.87 11.48 -8.70
C CYS A 122 -12.44 12.00 -7.39
N ALA A 123 -12.75 13.29 -7.28
CA ALA A 123 -13.46 13.84 -6.13
C ALA A 123 -14.94 13.40 -6.14
N GLU A 124 -15.55 13.25 -7.32
CA GLU A 124 -16.91 12.72 -7.45
C GLU A 124 -17.03 11.28 -6.92
N GLU A 125 -15.97 10.46 -7.02
CA GLU A 125 -15.95 9.11 -6.43
C GLU A 125 -16.03 9.10 -4.89
N LEU A 126 -15.78 10.22 -4.22
CA LEU A 126 -15.89 10.30 -2.76
C LEU A 126 -17.34 10.51 -2.28
N ILE A 127 -18.26 10.85 -3.18
CA ILE A 127 -19.63 11.27 -2.85
C ILE A 127 -20.66 10.21 -3.32
N ASN A 128 -20.25 9.29 -4.20
CA ASN A 128 -21.09 8.25 -4.79
C ASN A 128 -20.82 6.88 -4.17
#